data_AF-A0A3S1ZES3-F1
#
_entry.id   AF-A0A3S1ZES3-F1
#
_cell.length_a   1.000
_cell.length_b   1.000
_cell.length_c   1.000
_cell.angle_alpha   90.00
_cell.angle_beta   90.00
_cell.angle_gamma   90.00
#
_symmetry.space_group_name_H-M   'P 1'
#
loop_
_entity.id
_entity.type
_entity.pdbx_description
1 polymer ?
#
loop_
_entity_poly.entity_id
_entity_poly.type
_entity_poly.pdbx_seq_one_letter_code
_entity_poly.pdbx_strand_id
1 'polypeptide(L)'
;LNTVPDFDPAAMAKAIAPIVDGSTVVSILNGKSDAKVPVLEGVSFQRLSEKLVDGSAAPGLDPYGSDDAIGALNTAFVADGYFVDIADGVELEKPVELQNLQAGGQTHVRLPVRVGAGAKAVIVERQTGDGAALGSSVSQLVLGEGAEVTWLIVQEQPETATHLAQFKAHIGKNAKLTLFVMNAGGKLVRQEIMVRTTGEGADFKLRGINLLAGDTHTDVTMVLDHAVPHTT
;
A
#
# COMPACT_ATOMS: atom_id res chain seq x y z
N LEU A 1 -6.42 1.98 -21.28
CA LEU A 1 -5.15 1.22 -21.32
C LEU A 1 -5.07 0.50 -22.66
N ASN A 2 -4.22 0.95 -23.58
CA ASN A 2 -4.17 0.37 -24.93
C ASN A 2 -2.90 -0.46 -25.19
N THR A 3 -1.91 -0.38 -24.30
CA THR A 3 -0.61 -1.05 -24.42
C THR A 3 -0.05 -1.38 -23.04
N VAL A 4 0.61 -2.53 -22.90
CA VAL A 4 1.44 -2.89 -21.74
C VAL A 4 2.90 -2.69 -22.15
N PRO A 5 3.73 -1.98 -21.38
CA PRO A 5 5.14 -1.82 -21.69
C PRO A 5 5.89 -3.15 -21.73
N ASP A 6 6.83 -3.30 -22.67
CA ASP A 6 7.67 -4.49 -22.78
C ASP A 6 8.56 -4.65 -21.54
N PHE A 7 8.83 -5.91 -21.18
CA PHE A 7 9.78 -6.23 -20.12
C PHE A 7 11.21 -6.08 -20.61
N ASP A 8 12.01 -5.25 -19.93
CA ASP A 8 13.44 -5.14 -20.13
C ASP A 8 14.21 -5.84 -18.99
N PRO A 9 14.92 -6.95 -19.26
CA PRO A 9 15.69 -7.65 -18.23
C PRO A 9 16.89 -6.84 -17.71
N ALA A 10 17.34 -5.80 -18.41
CA ALA A 10 18.42 -4.92 -17.97
C ALA A 10 17.93 -3.78 -17.05
N ALA A 11 16.62 -3.51 -17.01
CA ALA A 11 16.04 -2.48 -16.18
C ALA A 11 16.04 -2.91 -14.70
N MET A 12 16.78 -2.17 -13.86
CA MET A 12 16.92 -2.49 -12.44
C MET A 12 16.42 -1.33 -11.57
N ALA A 13 15.37 -1.59 -10.78
CA ALA A 13 14.98 -0.70 -9.71
C ALA A 13 16.01 -0.75 -8.57
N LYS A 14 16.16 0.36 -7.84
CA LYS A 14 17.08 0.49 -6.71
C LYS A 14 16.36 1.08 -5.52
N ALA A 15 16.68 0.59 -4.33
CA ALA A 15 16.23 1.23 -3.10
C ALA A 15 16.74 2.68 -3.03
N ILE A 16 15.95 3.56 -2.43
CA ILE A 16 16.26 4.99 -2.29
C ILE A 16 16.22 5.40 -0.82
N ALA A 17 16.78 6.56 -0.51
CA ALA A 17 16.72 7.11 0.84
C ALA A 17 15.26 7.30 1.30
N PRO A 18 14.97 7.13 2.59
CA PRO A 18 13.63 7.35 3.11
C PRO A 18 13.21 8.82 2.97
N ILE A 19 11.91 9.05 2.87
CA ILE A 19 11.31 10.40 2.91
C ILE A 19 11.53 11.05 4.28
N VAL A 20 11.42 10.24 5.34
CA VAL A 20 11.66 10.71 6.71
C VAL A 20 12.94 10.08 7.24
N ASP A 21 13.91 10.93 7.59
CA ASP A 21 15.19 10.50 8.12
C ASP A 21 15.06 9.59 9.34
N GLY A 22 15.77 8.47 9.31
CA GLY A 22 15.76 7.45 10.36
C GLY A 22 14.59 6.45 10.27
N SER A 23 13.80 6.49 9.20
CA SER A 23 12.77 5.46 8.96
C SER A 23 13.38 4.07 8.74
N THR A 24 12.68 3.04 9.19
CA THR A 24 13.00 1.66 8.82
C THR A 24 12.47 1.38 7.42
N VAL A 25 13.35 1.09 6.46
CA VAL A 25 12.97 0.91 5.05
C VAL A 25 12.89 -0.58 4.69
N VAL A 26 11.82 -0.96 4.02
CA VAL A 26 11.72 -2.19 3.24
C VAL A 26 11.34 -1.88 1.81
N SER A 27 12.07 -2.45 0.85
CA SER A 27 11.88 -2.17 -0.56
C SER A 27 11.40 -3.41 -1.32
N ILE A 28 10.54 -3.16 -2.29
CA ILE A 28 10.11 -4.09 -3.34
C ILE A 28 10.65 -3.53 -4.64
N LEU A 29 11.51 -4.28 -5.32
CA LEU A 29 12.21 -3.85 -6.53
C LEU A 29 11.67 -4.66 -7.72
N ASN A 30 11.08 -3.98 -8.71
CA ASN A 30 10.42 -4.61 -9.85
C ASN A 30 9.45 -5.73 -9.44
N GLY A 31 8.63 -5.45 -8.42
CA GLY A 31 7.65 -6.41 -7.90
C GLY A 31 8.21 -7.57 -7.08
N LYS A 32 9.48 -7.53 -6.66
CA LYS A 32 10.11 -8.58 -5.83
C LYS A 32 10.56 -8.03 -4.47
N SER A 33 10.17 -8.70 -3.40
CA SER A 33 10.63 -8.39 -2.04
C SER A 33 12.01 -9.00 -1.78
N ASP A 34 12.77 -8.40 -0.86
CA ASP A 34 14.06 -8.93 -0.40
C ASP A 34 13.84 -9.94 0.73
N ALA A 35 14.66 -10.99 0.76
CA ALA A 35 14.71 -11.93 1.88
C ALA A 35 15.37 -11.32 3.12
N LYS A 36 16.26 -10.33 2.93
CA LYS A 36 16.89 -9.60 4.02
C LYS A 36 16.01 -8.42 4.43
N VAL A 37 15.19 -8.64 5.45
CA VAL A 37 14.37 -7.61 6.08
C VAL A 37 15.09 -7.00 7.29
N PRO A 38 14.81 -5.72 7.63
CA PRO A 38 15.36 -5.09 8.82
C PRO A 38 14.81 -5.72 10.09
N VAL A 39 15.59 -5.63 11.16
CA VAL A 39 15.15 -6.00 12.52
C VAL A 39 14.63 -4.75 13.19
N LEU A 40 13.36 -4.77 13.57
CA LEU A 40 12.69 -3.71 14.30
C LEU A 40 11.87 -4.34 15.43
N GLU A 41 12.11 -3.91 16.67
CA GLU A 41 11.42 -4.49 17.83
C GLU A 41 9.91 -4.31 17.71
N GLY A 42 9.16 -5.40 17.96
CA GLY A 42 7.71 -5.40 17.85
C GLY A 42 7.15 -5.33 16.43
N VAL A 43 7.99 -5.41 15.40
CA VAL A 43 7.57 -5.44 13.99
C VAL A 43 8.16 -6.65 13.27
N SER A 44 7.31 -7.37 12.53
CA SER A 44 7.77 -8.45 11.64
C SER A 44 7.45 -8.14 10.19
N PHE A 45 8.39 -8.51 9.32
CA PHE A 45 8.25 -8.43 7.87
C PHE A 45 8.39 -9.85 7.31
N GLN A 46 7.40 -10.29 6.55
CA GLN A 46 7.41 -11.59 5.88
C GLN A 46 7.16 -11.38 4.40
N ARG A 47 7.86 -12.13 3.55
CA ARG A 47 7.66 -12.03 2.11
C ARG A 47 6.29 -12.57 1.75
N LEU A 48 5.54 -11.81 0.96
CA LEU A 48 4.22 -12.27 0.52
C LEU A 48 4.34 -13.51 -0.38
N SER A 49 5.39 -13.60 -1.19
CA SER A 49 5.67 -14.78 -2.02
C SER A 49 5.69 -16.10 -1.24
N GLU A 50 6.21 -16.13 -0.01
CA GLU A 50 6.21 -17.32 0.83
C GLU A 50 4.79 -17.69 1.28
N LYS A 51 3.98 -16.68 1.64
CA LYS A 51 2.57 -16.86 2.00
C LYS A 51 1.66 -17.23 0.82
N LEU A 52 2.05 -16.85 -0.39
CA LEU A 52 1.36 -17.27 -1.61
C LEU A 52 1.62 -18.75 -1.89
N VAL A 53 2.85 -19.23 -1.67
CA VAL A 53 3.21 -20.64 -1.86
C VAL A 53 2.54 -21.55 -0.84
N ASP A 54 2.47 -21.15 0.43
CA ASP A 54 1.83 -21.95 1.48
C ASP A 54 0.30 -21.77 1.57
N GLY A 55 -0.25 -20.83 0.79
CA GLY A 55 -1.69 -20.53 0.73
C GLY A 55 -2.23 -19.66 1.87
N SER A 56 -1.40 -19.27 2.83
CA SER A 56 -1.83 -18.43 3.96
C SER A 56 -2.22 -17.00 3.56
N ALA A 57 -1.83 -16.54 2.37
CA ALA A 57 -2.27 -15.27 1.81
C ALA A 57 -3.72 -15.28 1.28
N ALA A 58 -4.30 -16.47 1.03
CA ALA A 58 -5.57 -16.61 0.30
C ALA A 58 -6.75 -15.77 0.85
N PRO A 59 -7.01 -15.70 2.17
CA PRO A 59 -8.11 -14.88 2.71
C PRO A 59 -7.95 -13.39 2.42
N GLY A 60 -6.71 -12.94 2.18
CA GLY A 60 -6.40 -11.57 1.87
C GLY A 60 -6.58 -11.23 0.39
N LEU A 61 -6.74 -12.21 -0.51
CA LEU A 61 -6.69 -12.02 -1.97
C LEU A 61 -8.03 -11.67 -2.62
N ASP A 62 -9.14 -11.79 -1.90
CA ASP A 62 -10.47 -11.59 -2.48
C ASP A 62 -10.65 -10.16 -3.05
N PRO A 63 -11.27 -10.04 -4.23
CA PRO A 63 -11.76 -8.76 -4.73
C PRO A 63 -12.82 -8.18 -3.79
N TYR A 64 -12.88 -6.86 -3.69
CA TYR A 64 -13.84 -6.15 -2.83
C TYR A 64 -15.30 -6.32 -3.30
N GLY A 65 -15.50 -6.47 -4.62
CA GLY A 65 -16.80 -6.65 -5.26
C GLY A 65 -16.64 -7.17 -6.68
N SER A 66 -17.76 -7.46 -7.35
CA SER A 66 -17.75 -7.97 -8.74
C SER A 66 -17.21 -6.97 -9.77
N ASP A 67 -17.12 -5.71 -9.40
CA ASP A 67 -16.61 -4.58 -10.18
C ASP A 67 -15.19 -4.14 -9.76
N ASP A 68 -14.55 -4.87 -8.82
CA ASP A 68 -13.17 -4.62 -8.38
C ASP A 68 -12.14 -5.06 -9.44
N ALA A 69 -12.02 -4.27 -10.51
CA ALA A 69 -11.13 -4.56 -11.62
C ALA A 69 -9.64 -4.48 -11.23
N ILE A 70 -9.25 -3.54 -10.36
CA ILE A 70 -7.85 -3.40 -9.91
C ILE A 70 -7.47 -4.57 -9.01
N GLY A 71 -8.33 -4.93 -8.06
CA GLY A 71 -8.15 -6.08 -7.19
C GLY A 71 -8.11 -7.39 -7.97
N ALA A 72 -8.99 -7.58 -8.96
CA ALA A 72 -8.97 -8.75 -9.83
C ALA A 72 -7.67 -8.84 -10.65
N LEU A 73 -7.23 -7.73 -11.26
CA LEU A 73 -5.96 -7.66 -11.98
C LEU A 73 -4.78 -8.00 -11.04
N ASN A 74 -4.72 -7.35 -9.88
CA ASN A 74 -3.65 -7.56 -8.92
C ASN A 74 -3.64 -9.01 -8.43
N THR A 75 -4.79 -9.57 -8.03
CA THR A 75 -4.89 -10.97 -7.59
C THR A 75 -4.48 -11.96 -8.69
N ALA A 76 -4.74 -11.66 -9.96
CA ALA A 76 -4.32 -12.51 -11.07
C ALA A 76 -2.79 -12.52 -11.31
N PHE A 77 -2.09 -11.41 -11.02
CA PHE A 77 -0.68 -11.23 -11.40
C PHE A 77 0.29 -11.00 -10.23
N VAL A 78 -0.21 -10.81 -9.00
CA VAL A 78 0.64 -10.56 -7.83
C VAL A 78 1.53 -11.77 -7.56
N ALA A 79 2.83 -11.50 -7.48
CA ALA A 79 3.84 -12.53 -7.22
C ALA A 79 4.54 -12.32 -5.87
N ASP A 80 4.54 -11.10 -5.34
CA ASP A 80 5.29 -10.77 -4.13
C ASP A 80 4.80 -9.47 -3.47
N GLY A 81 5.46 -9.13 -2.37
CA GLY A 81 5.19 -7.98 -1.52
C GLY A 81 5.67 -8.26 -0.09
N TYR A 82 5.13 -7.54 0.88
CA TYR A 82 5.38 -7.83 2.29
C TYR A 82 4.08 -7.95 3.07
N PHE A 83 4.01 -8.99 3.90
CA PHE A 83 3.13 -9.00 5.06
C PHE A 83 3.85 -8.33 6.22
N VAL A 84 3.26 -7.26 6.77
CA VAL A 84 3.83 -6.50 7.88
C VAL A 84 2.94 -6.67 9.11
N ASP A 85 3.55 -6.96 10.25
CA ASP A 85 2.85 -7.14 11.51
C ASP A 85 3.48 -6.25 12.57
N ILE A 86 2.71 -5.31 13.11
CA ILE A 86 3.08 -4.50 14.27
C ILE A 86 2.35 -5.07 15.48
N ALA A 87 3.09 -5.52 16.48
CA ALA A 87 2.55 -6.18 17.66
C ALA A 87 1.71 -5.23 18.54
N ASP A 88 0.90 -5.80 19.41
CA ASP A 88 0.02 -5.05 20.31
C ASP A 88 0.85 -4.17 21.27
N GLY A 89 0.37 -2.95 21.52
CA GLY A 89 0.98 -1.97 22.43
C GLY A 89 2.30 -1.37 21.95
N VAL A 90 2.78 -1.72 20.75
CA VAL A 90 4.01 -1.15 20.19
C VAL A 90 3.79 0.30 19.76
N GLU A 91 4.64 1.21 20.23
CA GLU A 91 4.67 2.61 19.80
C GLU A 91 5.98 2.85 19.04
N LEU A 92 5.90 3.03 17.72
CA LEU A 92 7.06 3.28 16.88
C LEU A 92 7.44 4.76 16.91
N GLU A 93 8.66 5.06 17.38
CA GLU A 93 9.20 6.42 17.40
C GLU A 93 9.56 6.96 16.00
N LYS A 94 9.84 6.04 15.06
CA LYS A 94 10.23 6.36 13.68
C LYS A 94 9.32 5.64 12.69
N PRO A 95 9.07 6.23 11.51
CA PRO A 95 8.21 5.58 10.52
C PRO A 95 8.80 4.28 9.98
N VAL A 96 7.92 3.42 9.49
CA VAL A 96 8.27 2.33 8.59
C VAL A 96 7.95 2.79 7.16
N GLU A 97 8.93 2.73 6.27
CA GLU A 97 8.75 3.08 4.86
C GLU A 97 8.74 1.81 3.99
N LEU A 98 7.60 1.59 3.34
CA LEU A 98 7.36 0.55 2.35
C LEU A 98 7.59 1.15 0.96
N GLN A 99 8.72 0.84 0.34
CA GLN A 99 9.04 1.34 -1.00
C GLN A 99 8.66 0.30 -2.06
N ASN A 100 7.85 0.71 -3.04
CA ASN A 100 7.63 -0.06 -4.27
C ASN A 100 8.25 0.71 -5.44
N LEU A 101 9.34 0.16 -5.97
CA LEU A 101 10.17 0.77 -6.99
C LEU A 101 10.15 -0.07 -8.26
N GLN A 102 9.79 0.55 -9.37
CA GLN A 102 9.75 -0.09 -10.69
C GLN A 102 10.74 0.57 -11.65
N ALA A 103 11.30 -0.19 -12.58
CA ALA A 103 12.19 0.32 -13.62
C ALA A 103 11.64 0.07 -15.05
N GLY A 104 10.40 -0.41 -15.16
CA GLY A 104 9.73 -0.67 -16.43
C GLY A 104 8.89 -1.95 -16.41
N GLY A 105 8.25 -2.25 -17.53
CA GLY A 105 7.45 -3.48 -17.72
C GLY A 105 6.13 -3.46 -16.95
N GLN A 106 5.75 -4.62 -16.37
CA GLN A 106 4.57 -4.72 -15.51
C GLN A 106 4.95 -5.20 -14.11
N THR A 107 4.39 -4.57 -13.07
CA THR A 107 4.65 -4.94 -11.67
C THR A 107 3.34 -4.99 -10.88
N HIS A 108 3.17 -6.01 -10.05
CA HIS A 108 1.96 -6.21 -9.26
C HIS A 108 2.36 -6.61 -7.85
N VAL A 109 2.06 -5.75 -6.88
CA VAL A 109 2.46 -5.94 -5.49
C VAL A 109 1.26 -5.86 -4.56
N ARG A 110 1.39 -6.49 -3.39
CA ARG A 110 0.39 -6.39 -2.34
C ARG A 110 1.07 -6.24 -0.97
N LEU A 111 0.51 -5.38 -0.13
CA LEU A 111 1.06 -5.01 1.17
C LEU A 111 0.00 -5.24 2.27
N PRO A 112 -0.23 -6.49 2.71
CA PRO A 112 -1.06 -6.74 3.89
C PRO A 112 -0.33 -6.30 5.16
N VAL A 113 -1.00 -5.49 5.97
CA VAL A 113 -0.46 -4.92 7.21
C VAL A 113 -1.46 -5.11 8.34
N ARG A 114 -1.01 -5.71 9.44
CA ARG A 114 -1.74 -5.73 10.71
C ARG A 114 -1.05 -4.77 11.67
N VAL A 115 -1.85 -3.91 12.31
CA VAL A 115 -1.39 -3.10 13.44
C VAL A 115 -2.18 -3.51 14.68
N GLY A 116 -1.47 -4.02 15.67
CA GLY A 116 -2.01 -4.61 16.89
C GLY A 116 -2.78 -3.64 17.77
N ALA A 117 -3.51 -4.17 18.75
CA ALA A 117 -4.31 -3.36 19.67
C ALA A 117 -3.43 -2.36 20.44
N GLY A 118 -3.88 -1.11 20.55
CA GLY A 118 -3.17 -0.03 21.24
C GLY A 118 -1.83 0.39 20.62
N ALA A 119 -1.45 -0.17 19.47
CA ALA A 119 -0.20 0.17 18.80
C ALA A 119 -0.30 1.53 18.10
N LYS A 120 0.82 2.24 17.99
CA LYS A 120 0.93 3.51 17.28
C LYS A 120 2.05 3.45 16.26
N ALA A 121 1.75 3.83 15.02
CA ALA A 121 2.73 3.79 13.94
C ALA A 121 2.49 4.87 12.88
N VAL A 122 3.60 5.30 12.27
CA VAL A 122 3.58 6.03 11.00
C VAL A 122 4.10 5.10 9.92
N ILE A 123 3.32 4.92 8.86
CA ILE A 123 3.68 4.08 7.72
C ILE A 123 3.74 4.98 6.50
N VAL A 124 4.88 4.98 5.80
CA VAL A 124 5.06 5.67 4.52
C VAL A 124 5.05 4.61 3.44
N GLU A 125 4.08 4.66 2.55
CA GLU A 125 4.04 3.87 1.33
C GLU A 125 4.52 4.72 0.17
N ARG A 126 5.66 4.37 -0.42
CA ARG A 126 6.24 5.11 -1.53
C ARG A 126 6.12 4.32 -2.83
N GLN A 127 5.42 4.90 -3.80
CA GLN A 127 5.19 4.33 -5.12
C GLN A 127 5.96 5.16 -6.15
N THR A 128 7.16 4.74 -6.55
CA THR A 128 7.99 5.50 -7.50
C THR A 128 8.80 4.57 -8.39
N GLY A 129 9.66 5.12 -9.24
CA GLY A 129 10.44 4.36 -10.19
C GLY A 129 10.86 5.14 -11.42
N ASP A 130 11.38 4.40 -12.39
CA ASP A 130 11.84 4.87 -13.68
C ASP A 130 11.18 4.05 -14.81
N GLY A 131 11.22 4.58 -16.03
CA GLY A 131 10.77 3.86 -17.23
C GLY A 131 9.26 3.81 -17.44
N ALA A 132 8.84 3.27 -18.58
CA ALA A 132 7.43 3.05 -18.88
C ALA A 132 6.96 1.77 -18.18
N ALA A 133 5.92 1.86 -17.36
CA ALA A 133 5.45 0.74 -16.57
C ALA A 133 3.92 0.67 -16.46
N LEU A 134 3.40 -0.54 -16.30
CA LEU A 134 2.05 -0.81 -15.81
C LEU A 134 2.16 -1.43 -14.41
N GLY A 135 1.83 -0.63 -13.39
CA GLY A 135 1.91 -1.06 -12.00
C GLY A 135 0.52 -1.26 -11.40
N SER A 136 0.34 -2.31 -10.58
CA SER A 136 -0.74 -2.33 -9.59
C SER A 136 -0.21 -2.54 -8.17
N SER A 137 -0.78 -1.81 -7.20
CA SER A 137 -0.45 -1.94 -5.78
C SER A 137 -1.71 -2.07 -4.95
N VAL A 138 -1.81 -3.12 -4.13
CA VAL A 138 -2.93 -3.30 -3.20
C VAL A 138 -2.40 -3.30 -1.77
N SER A 139 -2.66 -2.22 -1.03
CA SER A 139 -2.34 -2.09 0.39
C SER A 139 -3.56 -2.46 1.22
N GLN A 140 -3.38 -3.28 2.26
CA GLN A 140 -4.48 -3.72 3.12
C GLN A 140 -4.09 -3.51 4.58
N LEU A 141 -4.90 -2.78 5.33
CA LEU A 141 -4.67 -2.51 6.74
C LEU A 141 -5.76 -3.12 7.62
N VAL A 142 -5.37 -3.93 8.60
CA VAL A 142 -6.23 -4.32 9.72
C VAL A 142 -5.73 -3.60 10.97
N LEU A 143 -6.54 -2.70 11.50
CA LEU A 143 -6.20 -1.86 12.63
C LEU A 143 -6.91 -2.35 13.90
N GLY A 144 -6.14 -2.77 14.91
CA GLY A 144 -6.62 -3.29 16.18
C GLY A 144 -7.30 -2.23 17.05
N GLU A 145 -7.99 -2.69 18.11
CA GLU A 145 -8.68 -1.80 19.06
C GLU A 145 -7.73 -0.75 19.65
N GLY A 146 -8.16 0.52 19.66
CA GLY A 146 -7.41 1.63 20.23
C GLY A 146 -6.08 1.97 19.53
N ALA A 147 -5.78 1.33 18.40
CA ALA A 147 -4.56 1.60 17.66
C ALA A 147 -4.66 2.92 16.88
N GLU A 148 -3.53 3.60 16.68
CA GLU A 148 -3.44 4.90 16.00
C GLU A 148 -2.40 4.86 14.89
N VAL A 149 -2.85 4.95 13.64
CA VAL A 149 -1.99 4.89 12.47
C VAL A 149 -2.12 6.15 11.62
N THR A 150 -0.98 6.70 11.24
CA THR A 150 -0.89 7.61 10.08
C THR A 150 -0.27 6.84 8.92
N TRP A 151 -1.00 6.71 7.82
CA TRP A 151 -0.52 6.08 6.60
C TRP A 151 -0.36 7.14 5.51
N LEU A 152 0.85 7.32 4.97
CA LEU A 152 1.14 8.27 3.92
C LEU A 152 1.45 7.52 2.63
N ILE A 153 0.58 7.62 1.62
CA ILE A 153 0.88 7.17 0.27
C ILE A 153 1.49 8.34 -0.49
N VAL A 154 2.74 8.17 -0.91
CA VAL A 154 3.47 9.12 -1.76
C VAL A 154 3.72 8.43 -3.11
N GLN A 155 2.91 8.80 -4.09
CA GLN A 155 2.98 8.27 -5.44
C GLN A 155 3.67 9.29 -6.36
N GLU A 156 4.80 8.89 -6.90
CA GLU A 156 5.73 9.70 -7.70
C GLU A 156 6.22 8.88 -8.90
N GLN A 157 5.33 8.13 -9.55
CA GLN A 157 5.69 7.35 -10.73
C GLN A 157 5.98 8.28 -11.92
N PRO A 158 6.84 7.89 -12.88
CA PRO A 158 7.15 8.74 -14.03
C PRO A 158 5.93 8.97 -14.93
N GLU A 159 5.92 10.04 -15.71
CA GLU A 159 4.83 10.41 -16.64
C GLU A 159 4.61 9.37 -17.76
N THR A 160 5.46 8.34 -17.84
CA THR A 160 5.33 7.18 -18.74
C THR A 160 4.62 5.99 -18.10
N ALA A 161 4.30 6.05 -16.81
CA ALA A 161 3.72 4.94 -16.07
C ALA A 161 2.20 5.04 -15.92
N THR A 162 1.53 3.89 -15.98
CA THR A 162 0.15 3.72 -15.50
C THR A 162 0.20 3.04 -14.14
N HIS A 163 -0.48 3.62 -13.15
CA HIS A 163 -0.51 3.13 -11.77
C HIS A 163 -1.94 2.90 -11.31
N LEU A 164 -2.26 1.64 -10.99
CA LEU A 164 -3.58 1.21 -10.53
C LEU A 164 -3.47 0.74 -9.08
N ALA A 165 -3.96 1.54 -8.15
CA ALA A 165 -3.76 1.30 -6.74
C ALA A 165 -5.06 1.15 -5.96
N GLN A 166 -5.00 0.33 -4.91
CA GLN A 166 -6.05 0.22 -3.92
C GLN A 166 -5.45 0.31 -2.52
N PHE A 167 -6.11 1.06 -1.65
CA PHE A 167 -5.92 1.03 -0.22
C PHE A 167 -7.18 0.51 0.45
N LYS A 168 -7.09 -0.63 1.13
CA LYS A 168 -8.19 -1.28 1.86
C LYS A 168 -7.91 -1.18 3.35
N ALA A 169 -8.89 -0.82 4.18
CA ALA A 169 -8.72 -0.84 5.63
C ALA A 169 -9.94 -1.31 6.41
N HIS A 170 -9.70 -2.10 7.46
CA HIS A 170 -10.67 -2.40 8.51
C HIS A 170 -10.22 -1.74 9.82
N ILE A 171 -11.09 -0.89 10.38
CA ILE A 171 -10.77 -0.08 11.56
C ILE A 171 -11.52 -0.61 12.78
N GLY A 172 -10.77 -1.11 13.76
CA GLY A 172 -11.28 -1.66 15.01
C GLY A 172 -11.84 -0.59 15.98
N LYS A 173 -12.32 -1.07 17.13
CA LYS A 173 -13.00 -0.25 18.13
C LYS A 173 -12.07 0.86 18.64
N ASN A 174 -12.57 2.10 18.74
CA ASN A 174 -11.80 3.27 19.20
C ASN A 174 -10.46 3.49 18.47
N ALA A 175 -10.25 2.86 17.30
CA ALA A 175 -9.02 2.98 16.55
C ALA A 175 -9.07 4.18 15.61
N LYS A 176 -7.89 4.75 15.30
CA LYS A 176 -7.76 5.96 14.52
C LYS A 176 -6.87 5.72 13.32
N LEU A 177 -7.38 6.01 12.13
CA LEU A 177 -6.61 5.99 10.90
C LEU A 177 -6.61 7.37 10.25
N THR A 178 -5.43 7.96 10.08
CA THR A 178 -5.25 9.09 9.17
C THR A 178 -4.54 8.60 7.93
N LEU A 179 -5.25 8.56 6.81
CA LEU A 179 -4.70 8.28 5.48
C LEU A 179 -4.40 9.60 4.77
N PHE A 180 -3.16 9.77 4.36
CA PHE A 180 -2.71 10.85 3.49
C PHE A 180 -2.33 10.27 2.13
N VAL A 181 -2.87 10.81 1.05
CA VAL A 181 -2.55 10.39 -0.32
C VAL A 181 -2.02 11.59 -1.10
N MET A 182 -0.80 11.48 -1.60
CA MET A 182 -0.20 12.42 -2.52
C MET A 182 0.08 11.71 -3.84
N ASN A 183 -0.62 12.12 -4.89
CA ASN A 183 -0.34 11.71 -6.26
C ASN A 183 0.39 12.84 -6.98
N ALA A 184 1.64 12.61 -7.36
CA ALA A 184 2.57 13.58 -7.93
C ALA A 184 3.36 12.94 -9.09
N GLY A 185 2.64 12.43 -10.09
CA GLY A 185 3.22 11.79 -11.27
C GLY A 185 2.29 10.76 -11.89
N GLY A 186 2.81 10.00 -12.85
CA GLY A 186 2.07 9.00 -13.60
C GLY A 186 1.31 9.58 -14.79
N LYS A 187 1.31 8.85 -15.91
CA LYS A 187 0.46 9.14 -17.07
C LYS A 187 -1.02 9.02 -16.73
N LEU A 188 -1.33 7.92 -16.05
CA LEU A 188 -2.65 7.52 -15.61
C LEU A 188 -2.52 6.94 -14.20
N VAL A 189 -3.18 7.56 -13.23
CA VAL A 189 -3.28 7.07 -11.87
C VAL A 189 -4.76 6.81 -11.58
N ARG A 190 -5.07 5.62 -11.09
CA ARG A 190 -6.36 5.31 -10.47
C ARG A 190 -6.09 4.79 -9.07
N GLN A 191 -6.57 5.50 -8.05
CA GLN A 191 -6.38 5.18 -6.64
C GLN A 191 -7.75 4.95 -6.02
N GLU A 192 -8.01 3.73 -5.57
CA GLU A 192 -9.26 3.39 -4.88
C GLU A 192 -9.02 3.21 -3.39
N ILE A 193 -9.87 3.82 -2.56
CA ILE A 193 -9.76 3.78 -1.11
C ILE A 193 -11.03 3.14 -0.56
N MET A 194 -10.92 1.96 0.04
CA MET A 194 -12.04 1.20 0.58
C MET A 194 -11.85 0.95 2.06
N VAL A 195 -12.61 1.67 2.87
CA VAL A 195 -12.48 1.63 4.33
C VAL A 195 -13.78 1.13 4.94
N ARG A 196 -13.68 0.23 5.91
CA ARG A 196 -14.81 -0.25 6.71
C ARG A 196 -14.49 -0.04 8.19
N THR A 197 -15.31 0.72 8.88
CA THR A 197 -15.21 0.85 10.34
C THR A 197 -15.95 -0.31 10.98
N THR A 198 -15.22 -1.28 11.53
CA THR A 198 -15.78 -2.53 12.07
C THR A 198 -15.95 -2.51 13.59
N GLY A 199 -15.35 -1.54 14.28
CA GLY A 199 -15.55 -1.32 15.72
C GLY A 199 -16.10 0.05 16.06
N GLU A 200 -16.94 0.10 17.09
CA GLU A 200 -17.56 1.33 17.61
C GLU A 200 -16.49 2.35 17.99
N GLY A 201 -16.73 3.64 17.73
CA GLY A 201 -15.77 4.70 18.06
C GLY A 201 -14.60 4.84 17.09
N ALA A 202 -14.57 4.10 15.97
CA ALA A 202 -13.54 4.25 14.94
C ALA A 202 -13.55 5.67 14.33
N ASP A 203 -12.35 6.24 14.13
CA ASP A 203 -12.14 7.58 13.53
C ASP A 203 -11.25 7.44 12.28
N PHE A 204 -11.79 7.80 11.12
CA PHE A 204 -11.08 7.79 9.86
C PHE A 204 -10.96 9.21 9.28
N LYS A 205 -9.73 9.59 8.90
CA LYS A 205 -9.44 10.84 8.21
C LYS A 205 -8.73 10.55 6.90
N LEU A 206 -9.28 11.05 5.80
CA LEU A 206 -8.61 11.09 4.51
C LEU A 206 -8.14 12.52 4.20
N ARG A 207 -6.89 12.64 3.77
CA ARG A 207 -6.31 13.85 3.19
C ARG A 207 -5.72 13.51 1.83
N GLY A 208 -6.06 14.29 0.81
CA GLY A 208 -5.63 14.03 -0.57
C GLY A 208 -4.99 15.27 -1.21
N ILE A 209 -3.88 15.07 -1.92
CA ILE A 209 -3.25 16.06 -2.80
C ILE A 209 -3.01 15.38 -4.15
N ASN A 210 -3.49 16.00 -5.23
CA ASN A 210 -3.24 15.54 -6.60
C ASN A 210 -2.55 16.66 -7.38
N LEU A 211 -1.33 16.41 -7.82
CA LEU A 211 -0.52 17.33 -8.61
C LEU A 211 -0.44 16.80 -10.04
N LEU A 212 -1.24 17.40 -10.94
CA LEU A 212 -1.29 17.02 -12.35
C LEU A 212 -0.60 18.06 -13.22
N ALA A 213 -0.04 17.62 -14.34
CA ALA A 213 0.62 18.46 -15.34
C ALA A 213 0.38 17.88 -16.74
N GLY A 214 0.37 18.77 -17.74
CA GLY A 214 0.21 18.36 -19.14
C GLY A 214 -1.08 17.56 -19.39
N ASP A 215 -0.91 16.34 -19.90
CA ASP A 215 -2.00 15.44 -20.29
C ASP A 215 -2.07 14.18 -19.40
N THR A 216 -1.65 14.30 -18.14
CA THR A 216 -1.82 13.25 -17.12
C THR A 216 -3.26 13.17 -16.63
N HIS A 217 -3.65 12.01 -16.12
CA HIS A 217 -4.97 11.76 -15.55
C HIS A 217 -4.86 11.06 -14.20
N THR A 218 -5.50 11.61 -13.18
CA THR A 218 -5.57 11.04 -11.84
C THR A 218 -7.02 10.94 -11.40
N ASP A 219 -7.45 9.72 -11.12
CA ASP A 219 -8.75 9.38 -10.54
C ASP A 219 -8.53 8.87 -9.11
N VAL A 220 -9.23 9.45 -8.15
CA VAL A 220 -9.25 8.99 -6.76
C VAL A 220 -10.70 8.76 -6.36
N THR A 221 -11.02 7.50 -6.05
CA THR A 221 -12.36 7.09 -5.62
C THR A 221 -12.30 6.56 -4.20
N MET A 222 -13.28 6.92 -3.35
CA MET A 222 -13.37 6.44 -1.98
C MET A 222 -14.74 5.81 -1.71
N VAL A 223 -14.72 4.67 -1.00
CA VAL A 223 -15.87 4.05 -0.35
C VAL A 223 -15.56 3.91 1.14
N LEU A 224 -16.43 4.47 1.99
CA LEU A 224 -16.36 4.33 3.45
C LEU A 224 -17.66 3.69 3.94
N ASP A 225 -17.54 2.53 4.58
CA ASP A 225 -18.65 1.82 5.20
C ASP A 225 -18.63 2.00 6.73
N HIS A 226 -19.60 2.76 7.22
CA HIS A 226 -19.90 2.92 8.65
C HIS A 226 -20.71 1.73 9.17
N ALA A 227 -20.04 0.57 9.31
CA ALA A 227 -20.71 -0.69 9.60
C ALA A 227 -21.22 -0.84 11.06
N VAL A 228 -20.86 0.08 11.95
CA VAL A 228 -21.21 0.09 13.38
C VAL A 228 -21.46 1.52 13.88
N PRO A 229 -22.16 1.72 15.02
CA PRO A 229 -22.44 3.05 15.55
C PRO A 229 -21.19 3.84 15.98
N HIS A 230 -21.38 5.15 16.18
CA HIS A 230 -20.40 6.07 16.79
C HIS A 230 -19.05 6.17 16.08
N THR A 231 -19.03 6.01 14.76
CA THR A 231 -17.83 6.16 13.92
C THR A 231 -17.78 7.54 13.28
N THR A 232 -16.58 8.07 13.05
CA THR A 232 -16.34 9.39 12.43
C THR A 232 -15.48 9.26 11.18
#